data_AF-A0A538EKL8-F1
#
_entry.id   AF-A0A538EKL8-F1
#
_cell.length_a   1.000
_cell.length_b   1.000
_cell.length_c   1.000
_cell.angle_alpha   90.00
_cell.angle_beta   90.00
_cell.angle_gamma   90.00
#
_symmetry.space_group_name_H-M   'P 1'
#
loop_
_entity.id
_entity.type
_entity.pdbx_description
1 polymer ?
#
loop_
_entity_poly.entity_id
_entity_poly.type
_entity_poly.pdbx_seq_one_letter_code
_entity_poly.pdbx_strand_id
1 'polypeptide(L)'
;MGTVTHSLVHQFASMKPTEFGATIEPKWQVADRLVKEVRAAVEKQQLTPLDGARVISSIAATLFGYDEFILREISPETLLATPSKR
;
A
#
# COMPACT_ATOMS: atom_id res chain seq x y z
N MET A 1 11.75 26.80 7.63
CA MET A 1 12.61 25.61 7.44
C MET A 1 11.71 24.48 7.00
N GLY A 2 11.42 24.37 5.70
CA GLY A 2 10.65 23.24 5.17
C GLY A 2 11.57 22.05 5.07
N THR A 3 11.31 20.98 5.82
CA THR A 3 11.93 19.67 5.58
C THR A 3 11.60 19.27 4.16
N VAL A 4 12.59 19.29 3.27
CA VAL A 4 12.48 18.70 1.94
C VAL A 4 12.36 17.20 2.16
N THR A 5 11.12 16.70 2.19
CA THR A 5 10.86 15.26 2.21
C THR A 5 11.34 14.73 0.86
N HIS A 6 12.56 14.19 0.81
CA HIS A 6 13.05 13.48 -0.37
C HIS A 6 12.03 12.41 -0.76
N SER A 7 11.71 12.28 -2.05
CA SER A 7 10.84 11.20 -2.55
C SER A 7 11.34 9.86 -2.00
N LEU A 8 10.40 8.99 -1.59
CA LEU A 8 10.72 7.69 -1.02
C LEU A 8 11.53 6.84 -2.00
N VAL A 9 11.33 7.00 -3.32
CA VAL A 9 12.18 6.37 -4.34
C VAL A 9 13.61 6.85 -4.25
N HIS A 10 13.87 8.16 -4.10
CA HIS A 10 15.23 8.66 -3.92
C HIS A 10 15.87 8.16 -2.62
N GLN A 11 15.09 8.06 -1.53
CA GLN A 11 15.58 7.51 -0.28
C GLN A 11 15.94 6.03 -0.46
N PHE A 12 15.05 5.22 -1.03
CA PHE A 12 15.28 3.79 -1.25
C PHE A 12 16.37 3.50 -2.28
N ALA A 13 16.48 4.28 -3.36
CA ALA A 13 17.54 4.15 -4.35
C ALA A 13 18.92 4.48 -3.80
N SER A 14 19.00 5.31 -2.76
CA SER A 14 20.25 5.64 -2.06
C SER A 14 20.63 4.64 -0.95
N MET A 15 19.73 3.73 -0.58
CA MET A 15 19.97 2.73 0.46
C MET A 15 20.73 1.53 -0.07
N LYS A 16 21.54 0.91 0.80
CA LYS A 16 22.09 -0.42 0.50
C LYS A 16 20.96 -1.45 0.47
N PRO A 17 21.03 -2.49 -0.37
CA PRO A 17 19.98 -3.51 -0.46
C PRO A 17 19.60 -4.15 0.88
N THR A 18 20.58 -4.36 1.76
CA THR A 18 20.36 -4.89 3.12
C THR A 18 19.62 -3.94 4.05
N GLU A 19 19.81 -2.63 3.86
CA GLU A 19 19.13 -1.58 4.64
C GLU A 19 17.73 -1.30 4.09
N PHE A 20 17.54 -1.44 2.77
CA PHE A 20 16.23 -1.33 2.12
C PHE A 20 15.24 -2.35 2.69
N GLY A 21 15.64 -3.63 2.74
CA GLY A 21 14.81 -4.71 3.27
C GLY A 21 14.39 -4.45 4.72
N ALA A 22 15.33 -4.12 5.59
CA ALA A 22 15.05 -3.81 7.00
C ALA A 22 14.13 -2.59 7.18
N THR A 23 14.15 -1.64 6.23
CA THR A 23 13.35 -0.42 6.29
C THR A 23 11.93 -0.61 5.72
N ILE A 24 11.77 -1.46 4.71
CA ILE A 24 10.49 -1.68 4.01
C ILE A 24 9.64 -2.77 4.68
N GLU A 25 10.26 -3.80 5.26
CA GLU A 25 9.58 -4.95 5.88
C GLU A 25 8.53 -4.53 6.92
N PRO A 26 8.81 -3.60 7.86
CA PRO A 26 7.79 -3.19 8.84
C PRO A 26 6.61 -2.46 8.18
N LYS A 27 6.85 -1.71 7.08
CA LYS A 27 5.80 -1.03 6.33
C LYS A 27 4.88 -2.04 5.63
N TRP A 28 5.45 -3.10 5.07
CA TRP A 28 4.68 -4.20 4.47
C TRP A 28 3.81 -4.94 5.48
N GLN A 29 4.34 -5.23 6.68
CA GLN A 29 3.57 -5.88 7.74
C GLN A 29 2.37 -5.05 8.19
N VAL A 30 2.55 -3.74 8.33
CA VAL A 30 1.45 -2.81 8.65
C VAL A 30 0.45 -2.74 7.49
N ALA A 31 0.93 -2.64 6.25
CA ALA A 31 0.07 -2.61 5.07
C ALA A 31 -0.81 -3.87 4.97
N ASP A 32 -0.22 -5.06 5.14
CA ASP A 32 -0.94 -6.34 5.07
C ASP A 32 -2.07 -6.41 6.11
N ARG A 33 -1.78 -6.01 7.35
CA ARG A 33 -2.79 -5.97 8.41
C ARG A 33 -3.95 -5.03 8.06
N LEU A 34 -3.65 -3.79 7.64
CA LEU A 34 -4.68 -2.81 7.31
C LEU A 34 -5.51 -3.23 6.10
N VAL A 35 -4.89 -3.79 5.07
CA VAL A 35 -5.60 -4.31 3.89
C VAL A 35 -6.55 -5.45 4.28
N LYS A 36 -6.16 -6.35 5.19
CA LYS A 36 -7.05 -7.40 5.72
C LYS A 36 -8.25 -6.82 6.44
N GLU A 37 -8.06 -5.78 7.26
CA GLU A 37 -9.15 -5.09 7.96
C GLU A 37 -10.12 -4.43 6.96
N VAL A 38 -9.61 -3.77 5.92
CA VAL A 38 -10.43 -3.17 4.86
C VAL A 38 -11.22 -4.23 4.09
N ARG A 39 -10.59 -5.34 3.70
CA ARG A 39 -11.28 -6.46 3.05
C ARG A 39 -12.42 -7.00 3.91
N ALA A 40 -12.16 -7.23 5.19
CA ALA A 40 -13.19 -7.69 6.13
C ALA A 40 -14.34 -6.68 6.27
N ALA A 41 -14.07 -5.38 6.23
CA ALA A 41 -15.10 -4.34 6.24
C ALA A 41 -15.96 -4.34 4.95
N VAL A 42 -15.34 -4.59 3.79
CA VAL A 42 -16.07 -4.76 2.51
C VAL A 42 -16.93 -6.02 2.53
N GLU A 43 -16.40 -7.15 3.01
CA GLU A 43 -17.15 -8.42 3.15
C GLU A 43 -18.35 -8.27 4.08
N LYS A 44 -18.21 -7.51 5.16
CA LYS A 44 -19.29 -7.18 6.11
C LYS A 44 -20.22 -6.08 5.61
N GLN A 45 -20.06 -5.59 4.38
CA GLN A 45 -20.84 -4.50 3.77
C GLN A 45 -20.79 -3.19 4.59
N GLN A 46 -19.76 -3.01 5.42
CA GLN A 46 -19.50 -1.77 6.14
C GLN A 46 -18.85 -0.72 5.22
N LEU A 47 -18.16 -1.19 4.18
CA LEU A 47 -17.64 -0.38 3.07
C LEU A 47 -18.15 -0.94 1.75
N THR A 48 -18.42 -0.06 0.79
CA THR A 48 -18.59 -0.50 -0.60
C THR A 48 -17.25 -0.98 -1.16
N PRO A 49 -17.23 -1.85 -2.18
CA PRO A 49 -15.99 -2.24 -2.85
C PRO A 49 -15.16 -1.04 -3.33
N LEU A 50 -15.83 0.01 -3.82
CA LEU A 50 -15.16 1.23 -4.28
C LEU A 50 -14.53 2.02 -3.13
N ASP A 51 -15.20 2.09 -1.98
CA ASP A 51 -14.62 2.74 -0.79
C ASP A 51 -13.44 1.94 -0.24
N GLY A 52 -13.53 0.61 -0.24
CA GLY A 52 -12.40 -0.27 0.08
C GLY A 52 -11.20 -0.01 -0.83
N ALA A 53 -11.42 0.22 -2.12
CA ALA A 53 -10.35 0.49 -3.09
C ALA A 53 -9.62 1.78 -2.76
N ARG A 54 -10.38 2.84 -2.50
CA ARG A 54 -9.86 4.15 -2.11
C ARG A 54 -9.07 4.10 -0.81
N VAL A 55 -9.56 3.35 0.18
CA VAL A 55 -8.85 3.20 1.46
C VAL A 55 -7.55 2.44 1.25
N ILE A 56 -7.54 1.35 0.49
CA ILE A 56 -6.30 0.62 0.15
C ILE A 56 -5.31 1.53 -0.59
N SER A 57 -5.77 2.30 -1.58
CA SER A 57 -4.93 3.29 -2.27
C SER A 57 -4.35 4.34 -1.31
N SER A 58 -5.14 4.82 -0.35
CA SER A 58 -4.67 5.78 0.65
C SER A 58 -3.64 5.18 1.62
N ILE A 59 -3.80 3.90 2.01
CA ILE A 59 -2.83 3.16 2.82
C ILE A 59 -1.51 3.04 2.06
N ALA A 60 -1.55 2.62 0.79
CA ALA A 60 -0.37 2.48 -0.05
C ALA A 60 0.37 3.82 -0.21
N ALA A 61 -0.37 4.89 -0.54
CA ALA A 61 0.19 6.23 -0.66
C ALA A 61 0.80 6.76 0.64
N THR A 62 0.22 6.43 1.80
CA THR A 62 0.72 6.87 3.10
C THR A 62 1.98 6.13 3.52
N LEU A 63 2.01 4.80 3.35
CA LEU A 63 3.13 3.98 3.82
C LEU A 63 4.34 4.06 2.87
N PHE A 64 4.06 4.15 1.57
CA PHE A 64 5.08 4.04 0.54
C PHE A 64 5.21 5.26 -0.39
N GLY A 65 4.36 6.26 -0.23
CA GLY A 65 4.37 7.48 -1.03
C GLY A 65 3.54 7.34 -2.32
N TYR A 66 3.24 8.49 -2.94
CA TYR A 66 2.59 8.63 -4.24
C TYR A 66 3.55 8.40 -5.42
N ASP A 67 4.58 7.57 -5.26
CA ASP A 67 5.53 7.31 -6.34
C ASP A 67 4.90 6.30 -7.33
N GLU A 68 4.87 6.66 -8.61
CA GLU A 68 4.13 5.97 -9.69
C GLU A 68 4.47 4.48 -9.83
N PHE A 69 5.60 4.04 -9.26
CA PHE A 69 6.07 2.66 -9.29
C PHE A 69 5.17 1.71 -8.48
N ILE A 70 4.70 2.12 -7.30
CA ILE A 70 3.90 1.26 -6.42
C ILE A 70 2.45 1.17 -6.91
N LEU A 71 1.93 2.25 -7.51
CA LEU A 71 0.61 2.25 -8.16
C LEU A 71 0.61 1.45 -9.47
N ARG A 72 1.78 1.27 -10.13
CA ARG A 72 1.91 0.40 -11.30
C ARG A 72 1.95 -1.08 -10.96
N GLU A 73 2.60 -1.47 -9.87
CA GLU A 73 2.69 -2.88 -9.45
C GLU A 73 1.46 -3.35 -8.68
N ILE A 74 0.76 -2.46 -7.97
CA ILE A 74 -0.38 -2.81 -7.12
C ILE A 74 -1.63 -2.10 -7.63
N SER A 75 -2.40 -2.79 -8.47
CA SER A 75 -3.76 -2.36 -8.82
C SER A 75 -4.71 -2.63 -7.64
N PRO A 76 -5.35 -1.59 -7.06
CA PRO A 76 -6.36 -1.75 -6.02
C PRO A 76 -7.53 -2.65 -6.46
N GLU A 77 -7.86 -2.61 -7.75
CA GLU A 77 -8.90 -3.44 -8.36
C GLU A 77 -8.51 -4.92 -8.34
N THR A 78 -7.23 -5.22 -8.59
CA THR A 78 -6.69 -6.59 -8.54
C THR A 78 -6.64 -7.10 -7.10
N LEU A 79 -6.31 -6.24 -6.14
CA LEU A 79 -6.39 -6.60 -4.74
C LEU A 79 -7.83 -6.91 -4.36
N LEU A 80 -8.79 -6.09 -4.73
CA LEU A 80 -10.20 -6.30 -4.36
C LEU A 80 -10.92 -7.39 -5.16
N ALA A 81 -10.34 -7.85 -6.26
CA ALA A 81 -10.87 -8.96 -7.01
C ALA A 81 -10.94 -10.19 -6.10
N THR A 82 -12.16 -10.58 -5.73
CA THR A 82 -12.41 -11.86 -5.08
C THR A 82 -12.04 -12.98 -6.06
N PRO A 83 -11.29 -14.00 -5.65
CA PRO A 83 -11.03 -15.14 -6.50
C PRO A 83 -12.38 -15.79 -6.83
N SER A 84 -12.80 -15.66 -8.08
CA SER A 84 -13.96 -16.38 -8.60
C SER A 84 -13.60 -17.86 -8.59
N LYS A 85 -14.13 -18.62 -7.62
CA LYS A 85 -14.08 -20.08 -7.62
C LYS A 85 -14.53 -20.58 -9.01
N ARG A 86 -13.59 -21.19 -9.75
CA ARG A 86 -13.90 -22.20 -10.75
C ARG A 86 -13.73 -23.57 -10.11
#